data_AF-A0A4R1IB99-F1
#
_entry.id   AF-A0A4R1IB99-F1
#
_cell.length_a   1.000
_cell.length_b   1.000
_cell.length_c   1.000
_cell.angle_alpha   90.00
_cell.angle_beta   90.00
_cell.angle_gamma   90.00
#
_symmetry.space_group_name_H-M   'P 1'
#
loop_
_entity.id
_entity.type
_entity.pdbx_description
1 polymer ?
#
loop_
_entity_poly.entity_id
_entity_poly.type
_entity_poly.pdbx_seq_one_letter_code
_entity_poly.pdbx_strand_id
1 'polypeptide(L)'
;MTDPLSWFETGLQLTRLGMDMQIVIAERMSRLARGDAAAGVEAIRMVTEKTLALGEVNARLMKAAAAGRLDAVGPEIVALYGRKVRANRKRLKR
;
A
#
# COMPACT_ATOMS: atom_id res chain seq x y z
N MET A 1 17.82 16.74 -5.45
CA MET A 1 17.51 16.28 -6.83
C MET A 1 18.82 16.34 -7.59
N THR A 2 19.54 15.29 -7.96
CA THR A 2 19.31 13.85 -8.16
C THR A 2 20.70 13.19 -8.14
N ASP A 3 21.05 12.46 -7.06
CA ASP A 3 22.34 11.75 -7.00
C ASP A 3 22.16 10.35 -7.65
N PRO A 4 22.94 9.96 -8.67
CA PRO A 4 22.84 8.64 -9.31
C PRO A 4 22.88 7.47 -8.32
N LEU A 5 23.63 7.61 -7.23
CA LEU A 5 23.72 6.58 -6.18
C LEU A 5 22.42 6.46 -5.38
N SER A 6 21.73 7.58 -5.13
CA SER A 6 20.43 7.59 -4.44
C SER A 6 19.34 6.86 -5.24
N TRP A 7 19.40 6.93 -6.57
CA TRP A 7 18.48 6.20 -7.45
C TRP A 7 18.73 4.70 -7.40
N PHE A 8 20.00 4.28 -7.38
CA PHE A 8 20.37 2.88 -7.25
C PHE A 8 19.94 2.31 -5.90
N GLU A 9 20.19 3.04 -4.80
CA GLU A 9 19.76 2.65 -3.46
C GLU A 9 18.23 2.53 -3.38
N THR A 10 17.50 3.51 -3.93
CA THR A 10 16.04 3.47 -4.01
C THR A 10 15.55 2.26 -4.82
N GLY A 11 16.22 1.94 -5.94
CA GLY A 11 15.92 0.76 -6.74
C GLY A 11 16.13 -0.55 -5.98
N LEU A 12 17.19 -0.65 -5.18
CA LEU A 12 17.45 -1.81 -4.34
C LEU A 12 16.41 -1.95 -3.22
N GLN A 13 16.03 -0.84 -2.58
CA GLN A 13 14.96 -0.82 -1.58
C GLN A 13 13.62 -1.24 -2.17
N LEU A 14 13.28 -0.77 -3.37
CA LEU A 14 12.07 -1.18 -4.11
C LEU A 14 12.10 -2.66 -4.49
N THR A 15 13.27 -3.19 -4.88
CA THR A 15 13.43 -4.61 -5.22
C THR A 15 13.23 -5.50 -4.00
N ARG A 16 13.81 -5.13 -2.86
CA ARG A 16 13.61 -5.81 -1.58
C ARG A 16 12.14 -5.79 -1.14
N LEU A 17 11.51 -4.61 -1.23
CA LEU A 17 10.09 -4.45 -0.95
C LEU A 17 9.23 -5.33 -1.88
N GLY A 18 9.59 -5.40 -3.16
CA GLY A 18 8.93 -6.28 -4.15
C GLY A 18 9.03 -7.76 -3.77
N MET A 19 10.22 -8.23 -3.36
CA MET A 19 10.41 -9.61 -2.89
C MET A 19 9.58 -9.90 -1.62
N ASP A 20 9.59 -9.00 -0.64
CA ASP A 20 8.79 -9.13 0.59
C ASP A 20 7.29 -9.22 0.25
N MET A 21 6.81 -8.44 -0.72
CA MET A 21 5.43 -8.54 -1.21
C MET A 21 5.14 -9.90 -1.85
N GLN A 22 6.06 -10.44 -2.68
CA GLN A 22 5.88 -11.73 -3.34
C GLN A 22 5.82 -12.90 -2.33
N ILE A 23 6.65 -12.88 -1.28
CA ILE A 23 6.61 -13.88 -0.21
C ILE A 23 5.25 -13.90 0.47
N VAL A 24 4.72 -12.71 0.81
CA VAL A 24 3.40 -12.58 1.45
C VAL A 24 2.27 -13.07 0.52
N ILE A 25 2.35 -12.80 -0.78
CA ILE A 25 1.40 -13.32 -1.76
C ILE A 25 1.48 -14.85 -1.83
N ALA A 26 2.67 -15.42 -1.92
CA ALA A 26 2.89 -16.86 -1.95
C ALA A 26 2.37 -17.55 -0.68
N GLU A 27 2.61 -16.97 0.51
CA GLU A 27 2.11 -17.50 1.77
C GLU A 27 0.57 -17.52 1.80
N ARG A 28 -0.08 -16.47 1.29
CA ARG A 28 -1.54 -16.40 1.16
C ARG A 28 -2.08 -17.40 0.16
N MET A 29 -1.45 -17.55 -1.00
CA MET A 29 -1.81 -18.59 -1.97
C MET A 29 -1.66 -19.99 -1.38
N SER A 30 -0.62 -20.23 -0.59
CA SER A 30 -0.41 -21.50 0.12
C SER A 30 -1.49 -21.77 1.19
N ARG A 31 -1.92 -20.75 1.94
CA ARG A 31 -3.03 -20.87 2.92
C ARG A 31 -4.36 -21.13 2.22
N LEU A 32 -4.62 -20.43 1.11
CA LEU A 32 -5.79 -20.68 0.26
C LEU A 32 -5.80 -22.10 -0.30
N ALA A 33 -4.67 -22.57 -0.84
CA ALA A 33 -4.54 -23.93 -1.39
C ALA A 33 -4.72 -25.01 -0.32
N ARG A 34 -4.41 -24.71 0.95
CA ARG A 34 -4.66 -25.58 2.10
C ARG A 34 -6.13 -25.57 2.58
N GLY A 35 -7.01 -24.83 1.92
CA GLY A 35 -8.43 -24.77 2.25
C GLY A 35 -8.77 -23.90 3.46
N ASP A 36 -7.87 -22.99 3.87
CA ASP A 36 -8.11 -22.07 4.98
C ASP A 36 -9.13 -20.99 4.56
N ALA A 37 -10.40 -21.20 4.91
CA ALA A 37 -11.50 -20.27 4.60
C ALA A 37 -11.27 -18.86 5.19
N ALA A 38 -10.54 -18.74 6.30
CA ALA A 38 -10.22 -17.45 6.90
C ALA A 38 -9.22 -16.65 6.03
N ALA A 39 -8.33 -17.33 5.31
CA ALA A 39 -7.38 -16.70 4.41
C ALA A 39 -8.06 -16.03 3.20
N GLY A 40 -9.15 -16.59 2.69
CA GLY A 40 -9.94 -16.01 1.61
C GLY A 40 -10.68 -14.73 2.02
N VAL A 41 -11.32 -14.75 3.19
CA VAL A 41 -12.02 -13.58 3.73
C VAL A 41 -11.04 -12.42 3.99
N GLU A 42 -9.88 -12.72 4.55
CA GLU A 42 -8.84 -11.72 4.82
C GLU A 42 -8.20 -11.18 3.53
N ALA A 43 -8.04 -12.01 2.49
CA ALA A 43 -7.56 -11.57 1.18
C ALA A 43 -8.52 -10.57 0.51
N ILE A 44 -9.82 -10.89 0.47
CA ILE A 44 -10.85 -9.99 -0.05
C ILE A 44 -10.83 -8.67 0.71
N ARG A 45 -10.80 -8.73 2.06
CA ARG A 45 -10.75 -7.55 2.91
C ARG A 45 -9.55 -6.65 2.62
N MET A 46 -8.36 -7.24 2.44
CA MET A 46 -7.16 -6.48 2.12
C MET A 46 -7.14 -5.89 0.71
N VAL A 47 -7.81 -6.52 -0.26
CA VAL A 47 -7.98 -5.95 -1.60
C VAL A 47 -8.94 -4.77 -1.53
N THR A 48 -10.08 -4.93 -0.85
CA THR A 48 -11.05 -3.85 -0.61
C THR A 48 -10.42 -2.65 0.10
N GLU A 49 -9.59 -2.89 1.11
CA GLU A 49 -8.88 -1.81 1.82
C GLU A 49 -7.92 -1.03 0.90
N LYS A 50 -7.24 -1.72 -0.03
CA LYS A 50 -6.33 -1.08 -1.02
C LYS A 50 -7.10 -0.32 -2.09
N THR A 51 -8.19 -0.88 -2.62
CA THR A 51 -9.00 -0.20 -3.64
C THR A 51 -9.69 1.03 -3.07
N LEU A 52 -10.19 0.98 -1.83
CA LEU A 52 -10.72 2.15 -1.13
C LEU A 52 -9.63 3.21 -0.89
N ALA A 53 -8.42 2.81 -0.51
CA ALA A 53 -7.31 3.75 -0.33
C ALA A 53 -6.91 4.42 -1.66
N LEU A 54 -6.88 3.68 -2.78
CA LEU A 54 -6.65 4.24 -4.12
C LEU A 54 -7.75 5.23 -4.52
N GLY A 55 -9.02 4.89 -4.26
CA GLY A 55 -10.15 5.80 -4.49
C GLY A 55 -10.04 7.10 -3.69
N GLU A 56 -9.71 7.02 -2.40
CA GLU A 56 -9.48 8.21 -1.54
C GLU A 56 -8.31 9.06 -2.04
N VAL A 57 -7.24 8.44 -2.53
CA VAL A 57 -6.09 9.16 -3.11
C VAL A 57 -6.49 9.89 -4.40
N ASN A 58 -7.17 9.20 -5.33
CA ASN A 58 -7.62 9.80 -6.59
C ASN A 58 -8.62 10.95 -6.35
N ALA A 59 -9.55 10.78 -5.42
CA ALA A 59 -10.50 11.85 -5.07
C ALA A 59 -9.79 13.11 -4.54
N ARG A 60 -8.74 12.94 -3.71
CA ARG A 60 -7.94 14.07 -3.21
C ARG A 60 -7.09 14.71 -4.29
N LEU A 61 -6.50 13.90 -5.17
CA LEU A 61 -5.74 14.40 -6.31
C LEU A 61 -6.64 15.22 -7.25
N MET A 62 -7.83 14.72 -7.59
CA MET A 62 -8.79 15.45 -8.42
C MET A 62 -9.28 16.74 -7.75
N LYS A 63 -9.57 16.69 -6.44
CA LYS A 63 -9.98 17.89 -5.68
C LYS A 63 -8.89 18.95 -5.65
N ALA A 64 -7.64 18.54 -5.45
CA ALA A 64 -6.52 19.46 -5.43
C ALA A 64 -6.15 19.98 -6.82
N ALA A 65 -6.29 19.16 -7.86
CA ALA A 65 -6.17 19.59 -9.25
C ALA A 65 -7.19 20.68 -9.59
N ALA A 66 -8.47 20.47 -9.22
CA ALA A 66 -9.53 21.45 -9.39
C ALA A 66 -9.29 22.75 -8.60
N ALA A 67 -8.61 22.67 -7.46
CA ALA A 67 -8.23 23.82 -6.63
C ALA A 67 -6.89 24.45 -7.03
N GLY A 68 -6.16 23.92 -8.01
CA GLY A 68 -4.82 24.39 -8.40
C GLY A 68 -3.72 24.15 -7.34
N ARG A 69 -3.92 23.23 -6.39
CA ARG A 69 -3.04 22.98 -5.22
C ARG A 69 -2.42 21.58 -5.22
N LEU A 70 -1.89 21.16 -6.36
CA LEU A 70 -1.28 19.82 -6.51
C LEU A 70 -0.03 19.61 -5.64
N ASP A 71 0.65 20.71 -5.30
CA ASP A 71 1.79 20.77 -4.37
C ASP A 71 1.43 20.31 -2.95
N ALA A 72 0.19 20.54 -2.49
CA ALA A 72 -0.28 20.14 -1.16
C ALA A 72 -0.72 18.66 -1.08
N VAL A 73 -0.85 17.95 -2.21
CA VAL A 73 -1.41 16.59 -2.26
C VAL A 73 -0.45 15.54 -1.72
N GLY A 74 0.85 15.69 -1.98
CA GLY A 74 1.88 14.72 -1.56
C GLY A 74 1.84 14.42 -0.06
N PRO A 75 1.94 15.44 0.81
CA PRO A 75 1.84 15.26 2.26
C PRO A 75 0.52 14.62 2.73
N GLU A 76 -0.61 14.98 2.10
CA GLU A 76 -1.92 14.42 2.44
C GLU A 76 -2.06 12.93 2.11
N ILE A 77 -1.50 12.50 0.97
CA ILE A 77 -1.44 11.09 0.57
C ILE A 77 -0.58 10.31 1.56
N VAL A 78 0.60 10.82 1.92
CA VAL A 78 1.50 10.18 2.90
C VAL A 78 0.80 10.02 4.25
N ALA A 79 0.12 11.06 4.73
CA ALA A 79 -0.63 11.01 5.99
C ALA A 79 -1.80 10.00 5.94
N LEU A 80 -2.49 9.90 4.81
CA LEU A 80 -3.55 8.90 4.60
C LEU A 80 -2.99 7.48 4.65
N TYR A 81 -1.93 7.22 3.88
CA TYR A 81 -1.31 5.90 3.79
C TYR A 81 -0.78 5.45 5.16
N GLY A 82 -0.14 6.37 5.90
CA GLY A 82 0.33 6.11 7.27
C GLY A 82 -0.79 5.69 8.24
N ARG A 83 -1.98 6.30 8.16
CA ARG A 83 -3.14 5.90 8.98
C ARG A 83 -3.62 4.49 8.65
N LYS A 84 -3.74 4.16 7.35
CA LYS A 84 -4.19 2.83 6.90
C LYS A 84 -3.19 1.74 7.30
N VAL A 85 -1.88 2.00 7.16
CA VAL A 85 -0.80 1.09 7.62
C VAL A 85 -0.83 0.89 9.13
N ARG A 86 -1.03 1.96 9.92
CA ARG A 86 -1.11 1.86 11.39
C ARG A 86 -2.31 1.02 11.83
N ALA A 87 -3.46 1.19 11.17
CA ALA A 87 -4.65 0.38 11.42
C ALA A 87 -4.41 -1.10 11.08
N ASN A 88 -3.79 -1.39 9.94
CA ASN A 88 -3.46 -2.75 9.52
C ASN A 88 -2.47 -3.42 10.51
N ARG A 89 -1.39 -2.73 10.89
CA ARG A 89 -0.43 -3.22 11.89
C ARG A 89 -1.05 -3.46 13.26
N LYS A 90 -2.00 -2.64 13.71
CA LYS A 90 -2.73 -2.86 14.97
C LYS A 90 -3.60 -4.13 14.91
N ARG A 91 -4.15 -4.46 13.75
CA ARG A 91 -4.97 -5.65 13.54
C ARG A 91 -4.12 -6.93 13.48
N LEU A 92 -2.96 -6.88 12.82
CA LEU A 92 -2.02 -8.01 12.75
C LEU A 92 -1.35 -8.36 14.09
N LYS A 93 -1.39 -7.45 15.07
CA LYS A 93 -0.89 -7.69 16.44
C LYS A 93 -1.95 -8.30 17.38
N ARG A 94 -3.19 -8.47 16.92
CA ARG A 94 -4.26 -9.17 17.63
C ARG A 94 -4.45 -10.55 17.02
#